data_AF-A0A524M413-F1
#
_entry.id   AF-A0A524M413-F1
#
_cell.length_a   1.000
_cell.length_b   1.000
_cell.length_c   1.000
_cell.angle_alpha   90.00
_cell.angle_beta   90.00
_cell.angle_gamma   90.00
#
_symmetry.space_group_name_H-M   'P 1'
#
loop_
_entity.id
_entity.type
_entity.pdbx_description
1 polymer ?
#
loop_
_entity_poly.entity_id
_entity_poly.type
_entity_poly.pdbx_seq_one_letter_code
_entity_poly.pdbx_strand_id
1 'polypeptide(L)'
;MQWEIINLFLSNFVMIIALVFIVALIVQAIFLGVGLGFVNGSNRELGSTFVTSLMMSLVTWIPCLGCILAWYFIKSRHNVGWGGALIAWLLGAIIMAIVLIAIMFVFFGSLFAGIFALFGGALPFTLPTP
;
A
#
# COMPACT_ATOMS: atom_id res chain seq x y z
N MET A 1 30.89 -18.57 -6.52
CA MET A 1 30.26 -17.74 -7.58
C MET A 1 28.76 -17.97 -7.74
N GLN A 2 28.24 -19.05 -8.34
CA GLN A 2 26.79 -19.16 -8.61
C GLN A 2 25.91 -19.20 -7.33
N TRP A 3 26.37 -19.86 -6.27
CA TRP A 3 25.69 -19.91 -4.96
C TRP A 3 25.69 -18.58 -4.19
N GLU A 4 26.74 -17.78 -4.33
CA GLU A 4 26.83 -16.45 -3.68
C GLU A 4 25.89 -15.46 -4.35
N ILE A 5 25.74 -15.53 -5.68
CA ILE A 5 24.78 -14.73 -6.44
C ILE A 5 23.35 -15.09 -6.04
N ILE A 6 23.03 -16.39 -5.87
CA ILE A 6 21.71 -16.84 -5.39
C ILE A 6 21.43 -16.31 -3.98
N ASN A 7 22.40 -16.40 -3.05
CA ASN A 7 22.23 -15.89 -1.69
C ASN A 7 22.06 -14.36 -1.64
N LEU A 8 22.83 -13.62 -2.45
CA LEU A 8 22.66 -12.17 -2.60
C LEU A 8 21.28 -11.81 -3.15
N PHE A 9 20.80 -12.53 -4.17
CA PHE A 9 19.46 -12.33 -4.71
C PHE A 9 18.37 -12.62 -3.68
N LEU A 10 18.44 -13.75 -2.98
CA LEU A 10 17.48 -14.12 -1.93
C LEU A 10 17.46 -13.10 -0.80
N SER A 11 18.64 -12.67 -0.34
CA SER A 11 18.77 -11.68 0.73
C SER A 11 18.13 -10.33 0.34
N ASN A 12 18.43 -9.83 -0.86
CA ASN A 12 17.82 -8.60 -1.36
C ASN A 12 16.30 -8.74 -1.54
N PHE A 13 15.83 -9.88 -2.05
CA PHE A 13 14.41 -10.12 -2.26
C PHE A 13 13.64 -10.16 -0.93
N VAL A 14 14.19 -10.83 0.08
CA VAL A 14 13.61 -10.86 1.44
C VAL A 14 13.59 -9.45 2.05
N MET A 15 14.66 -8.67 1.90
CA MET A 15 14.69 -7.29 2.41
C MET A 15 13.64 -6.40 1.75
N ILE A 16 13.49 -6.50 0.42
CA ILE A 16 12.50 -5.72 -0.34
C ILE A 16 11.08 -6.13 0.09
N ILE A 17 10.80 -7.42 0.24
CA ILE A 17 9.50 -7.90 0.73
C ILE A 17 9.21 -7.36 2.13
N ALA A 18 10.18 -7.45 3.04
CA ALA A 18 10.02 -6.96 4.41
C ALA A 18 9.76 -5.44 4.44
N LEU A 19 10.48 -4.68 3.61
CA LEU A 19 10.28 -3.23 3.47
C LEU A 19 8.86 -2.93 2.96
N VAL A 20 8.43 -3.56 1.87
CA VAL A 20 7.10 -3.38 1.29
C VAL A 20 6.01 -3.74 2.30
N PHE A 21 6.20 -4.83 3.05
CA PHE A 21 5.27 -5.27 4.07
C PHE A 21 5.12 -4.26 5.21
N ILE A 22 6.23 -3.73 5.75
CA ILE A 22 6.21 -2.73 6.82
C ILE A 22 5.55 -1.43 6.34
N VAL A 23 5.91 -0.96 5.14
CA VAL A 23 5.31 0.25 4.56
C VAL A 23 3.81 0.05 4.36
N ALA A 24 3.38 -1.08 3.81
CA ALA A 24 1.96 -1.39 3.63
C ALA A 24 1.19 -1.38 4.95
N LEU A 25 1.76 -1.95 6.03
CA LEU A 25 1.14 -1.93 7.36
C LEU A 25 0.96 -0.52 7.92
N ILE A 26 1.99 0.32 7.81
CA ILE A 26 1.95 1.71 8.29
C ILE A 26 0.92 2.52 7.50
N VAL A 27 0.98 2.42 6.18
CA VAL A 27 0.08 3.13 5.27
C VAL A 27 -1.37 2.70 5.54
N GLN A 28 -1.62 1.40 5.68
CA GLN A 28 -2.95 0.88 6.02
C GLN A 28 -3.42 1.33 7.41
N ALA A 29 -2.53 1.37 8.41
CA ALA A 29 -2.87 1.86 9.75
C ALA A 29 -3.30 3.34 9.76
N ILE A 30 -2.59 4.17 9.00
CA ILE A 30 -2.88 5.60 8.87
C ILE A 30 -4.24 5.79 8.17
N PHE A 31 -4.45 5.12 7.04
CA PHE A 31 -5.70 5.28 6.28
C PHE A 31 -6.91 4.65 6.95
N LEU A 32 -6.73 3.56 7.68
CA LEU A 32 -7.79 3.01 8.51
C LEU A 32 -8.18 4.01 9.61
N GLY A 33 -7.21 4.71 10.22
CA GLY A 33 -7.48 5.79 11.17
C GLY A 33 -8.26 6.95 10.56
N VAL A 34 -7.89 7.38 9.36
CA VAL A 34 -8.64 8.39 8.60
C VAL A 34 -10.05 7.90 8.27
N GLY A 35 -10.21 6.66 7.80
CA GLY A 35 -11.51 6.06 7.49
C GLY A 35 -12.42 5.94 8.72
N LEU A 36 -11.85 5.55 9.86
CA LEU A 36 -12.52 5.56 11.16
C LEU A 36 -12.93 6.97 11.57
N GLY A 37 -12.17 7.98 11.15
CA GLY A 37 -12.43 9.43 11.16
C GLY A 37 -13.80 9.84 10.62
N PHE A 38 -14.25 9.21 9.54
CA PHE A 38 -15.53 9.52 8.91
C PHE A 38 -16.73 8.83 9.56
N VAL A 39 -16.50 7.71 10.26
CA VAL A 39 -17.57 6.89 10.86
C VAL A 39 -17.72 7.05 12.37
N ASN A 40 -17.11 8.09 12.96
CA ASN A 40 -17.14 8.35 14.41
C ASN A 40 -16.69 7.17 15.29
N GLY A 41 -15.76 6.35 14.79
CA GLY A 41 -15.19 5.23 15.57
C GLY A 41 -14.35 5.67 16.76
N SER A 42 -14.40 4.92 17.86
CA SER A 42 -13.55 5.12 19.03
C SER A 42 -12.12 4.60 18.79
N ASN A 43 -11.17 4.99 19.64
CA ASN A 43 -9.78 4.50 19.59
C ASN A 43 -9.09 4.74 18.23
N ARG A 44 -9.10 6.00 17.74
CA ARG A 44 -8.48 6.41 16.47
C ARG A 44 -6.97 6.67 16.54
N GLU A 45 -6.37 6.40 17.69
CA GLU A 45 -4.93 6.57 17.86
C GLU A 45 -4.18 5.65 16.90
N LEU A 46 -3.08 6.16 16.33
CA LEU A 46 -2.24 5.41 15.38
C LEU A 46 -1.80 4.05 15.93
N GLY A 47 -1.57 3.94 17.25
CA GLY A 47 -1.26 2.66 17.89
C GLY A 47 -2.41 1.65 17.82
N SER A 48 -3.65 2.10 18.04
CA SER A 48 -4.82 1.22 17.96
C SER A 48 -5.11 0.80 16.53
N THR A 49 -5.01 1.73 15.57
CA THR A 49 -5.26 1.44 14.16
C THR A 49 -4.14 0.59 13.55
N PHE A 50 -2.91 0.69 14.05
CA PHE A 50 -1.79 -0.18 13.68
C PHE A 50 -1.99 -1.62 14.16
N VAL A 51 -2.46 -1.84 15.39
CA VAL A 51 -2.79 -3.20 15.85
C VAL A 51 -3.93 -3.77 15.02
N THR A 52 -4.93 -2.95 14.67
CA THR A 52 -6.02 -3.38 13.78
C THR A 52 -5.52 -3.73 12.38
N SER A 53 -4.62 -2.94 11.78
CA SER A 53 -4.03 -3.24 10.46
C SER A 53 -3.16 -4.50 10.50
N LEU A 54 -2.42 -4.72 11.59
CA LEU A 54 -1.66 -5.96 11.81
C LEU A 54 -2.59 -7.16 11.90
N MET A 55 -3.66 -7.09 12.70
CA MET A 55 -4.65 -8.18 12.79
C MET A 55 -5.31 -8.43 11.43
N MET A 56 -5.72 -7.38 10.72
CA MET A 56 -6.26 -7.50 9.36
C MET A 56 -5.27 -8.18 8.41
N SER A 57 -3.99 -7.79 8.44
CA SER A 57 -2.96 -8.38 7.56
C SER A 57 -2.79 -9.88 7.78
N LEU A 58 -3.04 -10.40 8.99
CA LEU A 58 -2.99 -11.82 9.30
C LEU A 58 -4.21 -12.58 8.77
N VAL A 59 -5.41 -12.00 8.88
CA VAL A 59 -6.65 -12.68 8.40
C VAL A 59 -6.93 -12.49 6.91
N THR A 60 -6.32 -11.51 6.24
CA THR A 60 -6.59 -11.21 4.81
C THR A 60 -6.18 -12.35 3.85
N TRP A 61 -5.39 -13.32 4.33
CA TRP A 61 -4.94 -14.47 3.54
C TRP A 61 -6.06 -15.46 3.25
N ILE A 62 -7.16 -15.42 4.01
CA ILE A 62 -8.33 -16.27 3.79
C ILE A 62 -9.32 -15.52 2.88
N PRO A 63 -9.59 -16.00 1.65
CA PRO A 63 -10.51 -15.33 0.74
C PRO A 63 -11.93 -15.26 1.34
N CYS A 64 -12.59 -14.11 1.16
CA CYS A 64 -13.93 -13.76 1.65
C CYS A 64 -14.11 -13.74 3.19
N LEU A 65 -13.69 -14.79 3.91
CA LEU A 65 -13.73 -14.83 5.38
C LEU A 65 -12.79 -13.80 6.00
N GLY A 66 -11.63 -13.56 5.39
CA GLY A 66 -10.69 -12.54 5.84
C GLY A 66 -11.27 -11.13 5.82
N CYS A 67 -12.16 -10.84 4.85
CA CYS A 67 -12.84 -9.55 4.77
C CYS A 67 -13.86 -9.37 5.90
N ILE A 68 -14.66 -10.41 6.18
CA ILE A 68 -15.65 -10.37 7.27
C ILE A 68 -14.95 -10.30 8.63
N LEU A 69 -13.85 -11.04 8.82
CA LEU A 69 -13.03 -10.99 10.02
C LEU A 69 -12.35 -9.63 10.18
N ALA A 70 -11.85 -9.04 9.10
CA ALA A 70 -11.32 -7.68 9.12
C ALA A 70 -12.39 -6.67 9.58
N TRP A 71 -13.61 -6.76 9.07
CA TRP A 71 -14.72 -5.92 9.53
C TRP A 71 -15.07 -6.17 11.00
N TYR A 72 -14.99 -7.42 11.46
CA TYR A 72 -15.21 -7.77 12.86
C TYR A 72 -14.14 -7.16 13.78
N PHE A 73 -12.86 -7.17 13.39
CA PHE A 73 -11.80 -6.51 14.15
C PHE A 73 -11.99 -4.99 14.20
N ILE A 74 -12.35 -4.37 13.08
CA ILE A 74 -12.65 -2.94 13.03
C ILE A 74 -13.83 -2.60 13.95
N LYS A 75 -14.92 -3.37 13.84
CA LYS A 75 -16.13 -3.22 14.67
C LYS A 75 -15.82 -3.34 16.16
N SER A 76 -15.17 -4.43 16.56
CA SER A 76 -14.94 -4.76 17.97
C SER A 76 -13.94 -3.82 18.65
N ARG A 77 -12.90 -3.37 17.93
CA ARG A 77 -11.88 -2.47 18.49
C ARG A 77 -12.25 -0.99 18.48
N HIS A 78 -13.06 -0.58 17.50
CA HIS A 78 -13.38 0.83 17.30
C HIS A 78 -14.86 1.17 17.59
N ASN A 79 -15.62 0.23 18.17
CA ASN A 79 -17.05 0.38 18.53
C ASN A 79 -17.90 0.98 17.40
N VAL A 80 -17.63 0.60 16.16
CA VAL A 80 -18.40 1.05 14.99
C VAL A 80 -19.46 0.02 14.62
N GLY A 81 -20.60 0.48 14.08
CA GLY A 81 -21.59 -0.42 13.49
C GLY A 81 -21.02 -1.22 12.32
N TRP A 82 -21.69 -2.30 11.90
CA TRP A 82 -21.28 -3.10 10.74
C TRP A 82 -21.14 -2.26 9.46
N GLY A 83 -22.05 -1.30 9.24
CA GLY A 83 -21.95 -0.33 8.14
C GLY A 83 -20.76 0.61 8.28
N GLY A 84 -20.43 1.05 9.51
CA GLY A 84 -19.26 1.88 9.78
C GLY A 84 -17.94 1.14 9.54
N ALA A 85 -17.87 -0.14 9.90
CA ALA A 85 -16.71 -0.98 9.60
C ALA A 85 -16.52 -1.16 8.09
N LEU A 86 -17.62 -1.38 7.34
CA LEU A 86 -17.57 -1.51 5.88
C LEU A 86 -17.15 -0.20 5.22
N ILE A 87 -17.69 0.94 5.66
CA ILE A 87 -17.32 2.26 5.13
C ILE A 87 -15.86 2.57 5.45
N ALA A 88 -15.38 2.33 6.68
CA ALA A 88 -13.99 2.57 7.05
C ALA A 88 -13.01 1.69 6.22
N TRP A 89 -13.37 0.43 6.00
CA TRP A 89 -12.60 -0.48 5.15
C TRP A 89 -12.61 -0.04 3.68
N LEU A 90 -13.77 0.35 3.14
CA LEU A 90 -13.92 0.82 1.77
C LEU A 90 -13.17 2.14 1.55
N LEU A 91 -13.23 3.07 2.50
CA LEU A 91 -12.47 4.32 2.45
C LEU A 91 -10.96 4.05 2.44
N GLY A 92 -10.51 3.13 3.30
CA GLY A 92 -9.11 2.68 3.32
C GLY A 92 -8.66 2.09 1.98
N ALA A 93 -9.52 1.29 1.34
CA ALA A 93 -9.25 0.70 0.03
C ALA A 93 -9.20 1.76 -1.09
N ILE A 94 -10.14 2.71 -1.10
CA ILE A 94 -10.17 3.82 -2.08
C ILE A 94 -8.92 4.68 -1.94
N ILE A 95 -8.54 5.06 -0.71
CA ILE A 95 -7.36 5.90 -0.49
C ILE A 95 -6.08 5.14 -0.88
N MET A 96 -5.98 3.84 -0.55
CA MET A 96 -4.88 3.00 -1.03
C MET A 96 -4.81 2.95 -2.56
N ALA A 97 -5.95 2.84 -3.26
CA ALA A 97 -5.98 2.87 -4.71
C ALA A 97 -5.48 4.21 -5.28
N ILE A 98 -5.87 5.34 -4.67
CA ILE A 98 -5.38 6.67 -5.05
C ILE A 98 -3.86 6.77 -4.84
N VAL A 99 -3.33 6.27 -3.73
CA VAL A 99 -1.89 6.27 -3.45
C VAL A 99 -1.14 5.38 -4.44
N LEU A 100 -1.67 4.21 -4.79
CA LEU A 100 -1.10 3.34 -5.82
C LEU A 100 -1.06 4.03 -7.18
N ILE A 101 -2.13 4.73 -7.56
CA ILE A 101 -2.18 5.53 -8.79
C ILE A 101 -1.14 6.66 -8.74
N ALA A 102 -1.03 7.38 -7.62
CA ALA A 102 -0.04 8.44 -7.45
C ALA A 102 1.40 7.90 -7.53
N ILE A 103 1.70 6.77 -6.88
CA ILE A 103 2.98 6.07 -6.99
C ILE A 103 3.23 5.66 -8.44
N MET A 104 2.23 5.13 -9.15
CA MET A 104 2.35 4.76 -10.57
C MET A 104 2.69 5.98 -11.43
N PHE A 105 2.04 7.13 -11.23
CA PHE A 105 2.39 8.35 -11.97
C PHE A 105 3.80 8.87 -11.65
N VAL A 106 4.24 8.80 -10.39
CA VAL A 106 5.60 9.17 -9.99
C VAL A 106 6.64 8.19 -10.53
N PHE A 107 6.36 6.88 -10.50
CA PHE A 107 7.24 5.84 -11.04
C PHE A 107 7.32 5.91 -12.56
N PHE A 108 6.19 6.04 -13.28
CA PHE A 108 6.22 6.20 -14.72
C PHE A 108 6.87 7.53 -15.12
N GLY A 109 6.62 8.62 -14.41
CA GLY A 109 7.28 9.90 -14.64
C GLY A 109 8.79 9.84 -14.43
N SER A 110 9.25 9.19 -13.35
CA SER A 110 10.67 9.03 -13.05
C SER A 110 11.36 7.98 -13.94
N LEU A 111 10.65 6.93 -14.37
CA LEU A 111 11.11 5.96 -15.36
C LEU A 111 11.23 6.61 -16.74
N PHE A 112 10.25 7.41 -17.16
CA PHE A 112 10.31 8.16 -18.42
C PHE A 112 11.43 9.20 -18.39
N ALA A 113 11.59 9.94 -17.29
CA ALA A 113 12.70 10.87 -17.11
C ALA A 113 14.05 10.14 -17.06
N GLY A 114 14.12 8.96 -16.44
CA GLY A 114 15.30 8.11 -16.41
C GLY A 114 15.67 7.56 -17.78
N ILE A 115 14.69 7.08 -18.57
CA ILE A 115 14.87 6.65 -19.97
C ILE A 115 15.30 7.82 -20.83
N PHE A 116 14.69 8.99 -20.69
CA PHE A 116 15.05 10.19 -21.45
C PHE A 116 16.45 10.71 -21.10
N ALA A 117 16.88 10.55 -19.84
CA ALA A 117 18.24 10.86 -19.40
C ALA A 117 19.26 9.81 -19.84
N LEU A 118 18.89 8.52 -19.91
CA LEU A 118 19.76 7.43 -20.39
C LEU A 118 19.93 7.42 -21.91
N PHE A 119 18.89 7.83 -22.66
CA PHE A 119 18.83 7.85 -24.12
C PHE A 119 18.85 9.28 -24.71
N GLY A 120 19.29 10.28 -23.93
CA GLY A 120 19.21 11.70 -24.27
C GLY A 120 19.88 12.10 -25.59
N GLY A 121 19.16 11.97 -26.71
CA GLY A 121 19.59 12.47 -28.01
C GLY A 121 18.89 11.94 -29.27
N ALA A 122 18.13 10.83 -29.22
CA ALA A 122 17.51 10.27 -30.43
C ALA A 122 15.99 10.21 -30.33
N LEU A 123 15.34 11.37 -30.46
CA LEU A 123 13.96 11.39 -30.94
C LEU A 123 13.98 11.00 -32.42
N PRO A 124 13.15 10.06 -32.91
CA PRO A 124 13.07 9.70 -34.33
C PRO A 124 12.51 10.83 -35.22
N PHE A 125 12.18 11.99 -34.64
CA PHE A 125 11.89 13.21 -35.37
C PHE A 125 12.99 14.24 -35.06
N THR A 126 14.03 14.28 -35.89
CA THR A 126 14.82 15.49 -36.02
C THR A 126 14.15 16.31 -37.12
N LEU A 127 13.63 17.50 -36.76
CA LEU A 127 13.23 18.48 -37.76
C LEU A 127 14.48 18.86 -38.57
N PRO A 128 14.39 18.94 -39.91
CA PRO A 128 15.52 19.37 -40.73
C PRO A 128 15.91 20.79 -40.30
N THR A 129 17.12 20.94 -39.79
CA THR A 129 17.71 22.25 -39.50
C THR A 129 18.06 22.93 -40.84
N PRO A 130 17.80 24.24 -41.00
CA PRO A 130 18.13 25.01 -42.20
C PRO A 130 19.63 25.11 -42.45
#